data_AF-A0A4Q3CP80-F1
#
_entry.id   AF-A0A4Q3CP80-F1
#
_cell.length_a   1.000
_cell.length_b   1.000
_cell.length_c   1.000
_cell.angle_alpha   90.00
_cell.angle_beta   90.00
_cell.angle_gamma   90.00
#
_symmetry.space_group_name_H-M   'P 1'
#
loop_
_entity.id
_entity.type
_entity.pdbx_description
1 polymer ?
#
loop_
_entity_poly.entity_id
_entity_poly.type
_entity_poly.pdbx_seq_one_letter_code
_entity_poly.pdbx_strand_id
1 'polypeptide(L)'
;SRLIDAELTAMGPDTGAIFDGYPRTGAQAEALDVILAAHGRKLDHVIELDVNEDALVARITGRFTCANCGEGYNDDFKRPTQLGVCDRCGSTEFKRRPDDNEETVRTRMAEYRAKTAPILPIYEARGIVHRIDGMADIDAVSGAIEDILAG
;
A
#
# COMPACT_ATOMS: atom_id res chain seq x y z
N SER A 1 17.66 -6.13 8.69
CA SER A 1 17.13 -7.18 7.80
C SER A 1 18.16 -7.46 6.74
N ARG A 2 18.61 -8.71 6.56
CA ARG A 2 19.60 -9.07 5.52
C ARG A 2 19.07 -8.83 4.11
N LEU A 3 17.75 -8.91 3.91
CA LEU A 3 17.13 -8.65 2.61
C LEU A 3 17.22 -7.17 2.22
N ILE A 4 16.78 -6.26 3.09
CA ILE A 4 16.81 -4.81 2.82
C ILE A 4 18.25 -4.35 2.54
N ASP A 5 19.20 -4.83 3.35
CA ASP A 5 20.62 -4.49 3.19
C ASP A 5 21.19 -4.93 1.83
N ALA A 6 20.85 -6.15 1.38
CA ALA A 6 21.27 -6.66 0.09
C ALA A 6 20.66 -5.87 -1.08
N GLU A 7 19.37 -5.53 -1.00
CA GLU A 7 18.70 -4.71 -2.03
C GLU A 7 19.31 -3.32 -2.12
N LEU A 8 19.50 -2.63 -0.98
CA LEU A 8 20.12 -1.29 -0.94
C LEU A 8 21.55 -1.28 -1.50
N THR A 9 22.31 -2.36 -1.28
CA THR A 9 23.66 -2.52 -1.84
C THR A 9 23.64 -2.68 -3.37
N ALA A 10 22.64 -3.37 -3.91
CA ALA A 10 22.49 -3.59 -5.35
C ALA A 10 21.99 -2.35 -6.10
N MET A 11 21.40 -1.38 -5.38
CA MET A 11 20.83 -0.17 -5.97
C MET A 11 21.89 0.88 -6.31
N GLY A 12 21.69 1.56 -7.43
CA GLY A 12 22.50 2.72 -7.81
C GLY A 12 22.30 3.91 -6.86
N PRO A 13 23.24 4.88 -6.83
CA PRO A 13 23.15 6.05 -5.94
C PRO A 13 21.88 6.88 -6.19
N ASP A 14 21.41 6.94 -7.44
CA ASP A 14 20.25 7.74 -7.84
C ASP A 14 18.93 6.96 -7.81
N THR A 15 18.96 5.70 -7.34
CA THR A 15 17.74 4.86 -7.24
C THR A 15 17.13 4.98 -5.85
N GLY A 16 15.87 5.41 -5.79
CA GLY A 16 15.06 5.43 -4.56
C GLY A 16 14.43 4.07 -4.24
N ALA A 17 13.96 3.88 -3.00
CA ALA A 17 13.29 2.66 -2.56
C ALA A 17 11.91 2.98 -1.99
N ILE A 18 10.94 2.10 -2.22
CA ILE A 18 9.63 2.13 -1.56
C ILE A 18 9.57 0.96 -0.60
N PHE A 19 9.32 1.25 0.67
CA PHE A 19 9.09 0.24 1.69
C PHE A 19 7.59 0.01 1.86
N ASP A 20 7.04 -0.96 1.13
CA ASP A 20 5.63 -1.35 1.25
C ASP A 20 5.45 -2.41 2.33
N GLY A 21 4.70 -2.07 3.38
CA GLY A 21 4.39 -2.97 4.49
C GLY A 21 5.51 -3.17 5.51
N TYR A 22 6.58 -2.36 5.49
CA TYR A 22 7.65 -2.30 6.49
C TYR A 22 8.09 -0.83 6.65
N PRO A 23 8.38 -0.34 7.87
CA PRO A 23 8.27 -1.00 9.16
C PRO A 23 6.83 -0.99 9.70
N ARG A 24 6.52 -1.94 10.58
CA ARG A 24 5.21 -2.07 11.26
C ARG A 24 5.29 -1.93 12.78
N THR A 25 6.48 -1.82 13.35
CA THR A 25 6.71 -1.71 14.80
C THR A 25 7.88 -0.77 15.09
N GLY A 26 7.97 -0.25 16.33
CA GLY A 26 9.05 0.69 16.71
C GLY A 26 10.45 0.09 16.52
N ALA A 27 10.65 -1.16 16.94
CA ALA A 27 11.91 -1.87 16.73
C ALA A 27 12.28 -2.03 15.25
N GLN A 28 11.28 -2.15 14.35
CA GLN A 28 11.53 -2.19 12.91
C GLN A 28 11.88 -0.80 12.36
N ALA A 29 11.24 0.26 12.86
CA ALA A 29 11.56 1.64 12.49
C ALA A 29 13.02 1.98 12.84
N GLU A 30 13.45 1.67 14.07
CA GLU A 30 14.84 1.84 14.51
C GLU A 30 15.80 1.01 13.66
N ALA A 31 15.47 -0.26 13.39
CA ALA A 31 16.31 -1.12 12.55
C ALA A 31 16.43 -0.60 11.11
N LEU A 32 15.36 -0.01 10.55
CA LEU A 32 15.39 0.59 9.21
C LEU A 32 16.33 1.80 9.19
N ASP A 33 16.24 2.68 10.18
CA ASP A 33 17.12 3.86 10.28
C ASP A 33 18.59 3.46 10.32
N VAL A 34 18.95 2.44 11.11
CA VAL A 34 20.33 1.94 11.19
C VAL A 34 20.82 1.42 9.84
N ILE A 35 19.99 0.66 9.12
CA ILE A 35 20.36 0.11 7.82
C ILE A 35 20.53 1.24 6.81
N LEU A 36 19.57 2.16 6.72
CA LEU A 36 19.65 3.30 5.79
C LEU A 36 20.92 4.13 6.06
N ALA A 37 21.21 4.44 7.33
CA ALA A 37 22.40 5.19 7.71
C ALA A 37 23.71 4.49 7.32
N ALA A 38 23.79 3.16 7.43
CA ALA A 38 24.94 2.39 6.98
C ALA A 38 25.19 2.50 5.47
N HIS A 39 24.14 2.75 4.69
CA HIS A 39 24.19 2.99 3.24
C HIS A 39 24.25 4.49 2.89
N GLY A 40 24.44 5.38 3.86
CA GLY A 40 24.45 6.83 3.63
C GLY A 40 23.10 7.39 3.17
N ARG A 41 22.01 6.68 3.43
CA ARG A 41 20.64 7.01 3.06
C ARG A 41 19.82 7.38 4.29
N LYS A 42 18.67 8.01 4.06
CA LYS A 42 17.64 8.28 5.07
C LYS A 42 16.26 8.04 4.46
N LEU A 43 15.23 8.02 5.30
CA LEU A 43 13.87 8.01 4.83
C LEU A 43 13.43 9.45 4.55
N ASP A 44 13.02 9.74 3.32
CA ASP A 44 12.62 11.09 2.90
C ASP A 44 11.14 11.36 3.18
N HIS A 45 10.27 10.37 2.95
CA HIS A 45 8.83 10.49 3.12
C HIS A 45 8.22 9.23 3.75
N VAL A 46 7.15 9.44 4.53
CA VAL A 46 6.20 8.43 5.00
C VAL A 46 4.83 8.86 4.54
N ILE A 47 4.23 8.09 3.63
CA ILE A 47 2.92 8.41 3.05
C ILE A 47 1.87 7.54 3.75
N GLU A 48 1.03 8.18 4.57
CA GLU A 48 -0.13 7.56 5.20
C GLU A 48 -1.36 7.73 4.29
N LEU A 49 -1.92 6.60 3.84
CA LEU A 49 -3.20 6.57 3.15
C LEU A 49 -4.31 6.54 4.19
N ASP A 50 -4.99 7.66 4.39
CA ASP A 50 -6.15 7.72 5.28
C ASP A 50 -7.36 7.08 4.61
N VAL A 51 -8.04 6.18 5.32
CA VAL A 51 -9.10 5.34 4.76
C VAL A 51 -10.26 5.20 5.72
N ASN A 52 -11.48 5.28 5.19
CA ASN A 52 -12.65 4.87 5.94
C ASN A 52 -12.71 3.34 5.96
N GLU A 53 -12.64 2.75 7.16
CA GLU A 53 -12.53 1.30 7.29
C GLU A 53 -13.74 0.54 6.75
N ASP A 54 -14.95 1.00 7.01
CA ASP A 54 -16.16 0.31 6.55
C ASP A 54 -16.27 0.39 5.03
N ALA A 55 -15.92 1.54 4.44
CA ALA A 55 -15.83 1.68 2.99
C ALA A 55 -14.70 0.83 2.40
N LEU A 56 -13.57 0.70 3.09
CA LEU A 56 -12.45 -0.16 2.67
C LEU A 56 -12.85 -1.63 2.72
N VAL A 57 -13.55 -2.07 3.77
CA VAL A 57 -14.10 -3.43 3.87
C VAL A 57 -14.98 -3.71 2.66
N ALA A 58 -15.96 -2.85 2.36
CA ALA A 58 -16.83 -3.02 1.20
C ALA A 58 -16.04 -3.08 -0.13
N ARG A 59 -15.04 -2.20 -0.28
CA ARG A 59 -14.18 -2.17 -1.48
C ARG A 59 -13.34 -3.43 -1.64
N ILE A 60 -12.83 -4.01 -0.55
CA ILE A 60 -11.99 -5.21 -0.59
C ILE A 60 -12.84 -6.46 -0.79
N THR A 61 -13.94 -6.63 -0.05
CA THR A 61 -14.79 -7.83 -0.16
C THR A 61 -15.44 -7.96 -1.53
N GLY A 62 -15.76 -6.83 -2.17
CA GLY A 62 -16.29 -6.80 -3.52
C GLY A 62 -15.26 -7.04 -4.62
N ARG A 63 -13.95 -7.13 -4.32
CA ARG A 63 -12.89 -7.21 -5.32
C ARG A 63 -12.82 -8.58 -5.99
N PHE A 64 -12.69 -8.56 -7.31
CA PHE A 64 -12.37 -9.76 -8.10
C PHE A 64 -11.53 -9.39 -9.32
N THR A 65 -10.87 -10.39 -9.91
CA THR A 65 -9.97 -10.17 -11.06
C THR A 65 -10.24 -11.19 -12.15
N CYS A 66 -10.05 -10.81 -13.40
CA CYS A 66 -10.00 -11.77 -14.50
C CYS A 66 -8.84 -12.74 -14.26
N ALA A 67 -9.12 -14.04 -14.25
CA ALA A 67 -8.12 -15.07 -14.00
C ALA A 67 -7.07 -15.14 -15.11
N ASN A 68 -7.42 -14.72 -16.33
CA ASN A 68 -6.55 -14.75 -17.51
C ASN A 68 -5.62 -13.53 -17.62
N CYS A 69 -6.15 -12.30 -17.53
CA CYS A 69 -5.36 -11.08 -17.77
C CYS A 69 -5.11 -10.21 -16.53
N GLY A 70 -5.69 -10.57 -15.38
CA GLY A 70 -5.52 -9.82 -14.13
C GLY A 70 -6.34 -8.53 -14.04
N GLU A 71 -7.16 -8.20 -15.03
CA GLU A 71 -8.02 -7.01 -15.00
C GLU A 71 -8.89 -6.99 -13.74
N GLY A 72 -8.84 -5.90 -13.01
CA GLY A 72 -9.50 -5.74 -11.72
C GLY A 72 -10.92 -5.19 -11.86
N TYR A 73 -11.83 -5.80 -11.10
CA TYR A 73 -13.24 -5.45 -11.01
C TYR A 73 -13.65 -5.38 -9.53
N ASN A 74 -14.81 -4.79 -9.31
CA ASN A 74 -15.46 -4.77 -8.02
C ASN A 74 -16.98 -4.85 -8.19
N ASP A 75 -17.64 -5.52 -7.24
CA ASP A 75 -19.09 -5.72 -7.25
C ASP A 75 -19.90 -4.43 -7.25
N ASP A 76 -19.38 -3.29 -6.79
CA ASP A 76 -20.11 -2.02 -6.71
C ASP A 76 -19.44 -0.88 -7.48
N PHE A 77 -18.11 -0.87 -7.56
CA PHE A 77 -17.37 0.27 -8.12
C PHE A 77 -16.95 0.10 -9.59
N LYS A 78 -16.74 -1.14 -10.06
CA LYS A 78 -16.31 -1.42 -11.44
C LYS A 78 -16.76 -2.82 -11.86
N ARG A 79 -17.96 -2.89 -12.42
CA ARG A 79 -18.50 -4.14 -12.99
C ARG A 79 -18.07 -4.29 -14.45
N PRO A 80 -17.88 -5.52 -14.94
CA PRO A 80 -17.75 -5.75 -16.37
C PRO A 80 -18.97 -5.23 -17.11
N THR A 81 -18.77 -4.71 -18.32
CA THR A 81 -19.85 -4.16 -19.16
C THR A 81 -20.87 -5.26 -19.49
N GLN A 82 -20.37 -6.47 -19.76
CA GLN A 82 -21.18 -7.67 -19.88
C GLN A 82 -20.90 -8.60 -18.68
N LEU A 83 -21.93 -8.93 -17.92
CA LEU A 83 -21.80 -9.78 -16.75
C LEU A 83 -21.11 -11.11 -17.11
N GLY A 84 -20.04 -11.43 -16.39
CA GLY A 84 -19.27 -12.66 -16.59
C GLY A 84 -18.33 -12.63 -17.80
N VAL A 85 -18.07 -11.47 -18.43
CA VAL A 85 -17.12 -11.34 -19.54
C VAL A 85 -16.14 -10.21 -19.26
N CYS A 86 -14.84 -10.49 -19.30
CA CYS A 86 -13.80 -9.49 -19.06
C CYS A 86 -13.78 -8.46 -20.20
N ASP A 87 -13.92 -7.18 -19.88
CA ASP A 87 -13.90 -6.06 -20.83
C ASP A 87 -12.55 -5.95 -21.58
N ARG A 88 -11.46 -6.45 -20.99
CA ARG A 88 -10.11 -6.35 -21.56
C ARG A 88 -9.74 -7.50 -22.50
N CYS A 89 -10.14 -8.73 -22.19
CA CYS A 89 -9.68 -9.92 -22.93
C CYS A 89 -10.79 -10.91 -23.33
N GLY A 90 -12.05 -10.63 -22.99
CA GLY A 90 -13.20 -11.48 -23.31
C GLY A 90 -13.28 -12.80 -22.52
N SER A 91 -12.34 -13.07 -21.60
CA SER A 91 -12.37 -14.27 -20.75
C SER A 91 -13.58 -14.26 -19.81
N THR A 92 -14.12 -15.44 -19.54
CA THR A 92 -15.21 -15.67 -18.59
C THR A 92 -14.73 -16.19 -17.24
N GLU A 93 -13.42 -16.35 -17.07
CA GLU A 93 -12.82 -16.87 -15.84
C GLU A 93 -12.44 -15.71 -14.92
N PHE A 94 -13.00 -15.74 -13.70
CA PHE A 94 -12.73 -14.75 -12.67
C PHE A 94 -12.32 -15.43 -11.37
N LYS A 95 -11.48 -14.74 -10.60
CA LYS A 95 -11.03 -15.20 -9.29
C LYS A 95 -11.15 -14.10 -8.25
N ARG A 96 -11.47 -14.51 -7.03
CA ARG A 96 -11.40 -13.69 -5.82
C ARG A 96 -10.24 -14.16 -4.97
N ARG A 97 -9.63 -13.25 -4.22
CA ARG A 97 -8.58 -13.63 -3.29
C ARG A 97 -9.23 -14.17 -2.02
N PRO A 98 -8.71 -15.25 -1.43
CA PRO A 98 -9.32 -15.84 -0.23
C PRO A 98 -9.24 -14.90 0.99
N ASP A 99 -8.27 -13.99 1.01
CA ASP A 99 -8.07 -13.00 2.08
C ASP A 99 -8.91 -11.72 1.90
N ASP A 100 -9.68 -11.60 0.81
CA ASP A 100 -10.60 -10.48 0.56
C ASP A 100 -11.96 -10.72 1.27
N ASN A 101 -11.91 -10.90 2.59
CA ASN A 101 -13.10 -11.07 3.44
C ASN A 101 -13.08 -10.06 4.61
N GLU A 102 -14.25 -9.73 5.14
CA GLU A 102 -14.40 -8.69 6.18
C GLU A 102 -13.55 -8.99 7.42
N GLU A 103 -13.58 -10.23 7.92
CA GLU A 103 -12.80 -10.64 9.09
C GLU A 103 -11.30 -10.37 8.90
N THR A 104 -10.75 -10.73 7.75
CA THR A 104 -9.34 -10.53 7.43
C THR A 104 -9.00 -9.05 7.31
N VAL A 105 -9.85 -8.25 6.66
CA VAL A 105 -9.64 -6.80 6.53
C VAL A 105 -9.65 -6.13 7.90
N ARG A 106 -10.67 -6.39 8.72
CA ARG A 106 -10.77 -5.82 10.07
C ARG A 106 -9.63 -6.26 10.97
N THR A 107 -9.18 -7.51 10.87
CA THR A 107 -8.00 -8.00 11.59
C THR A 107 -6.75 -7.23 11.19
N ARG A 108 -6.51 -7.03 9.88
CA ARG A 108 -5.37 -6.23 9.38
C ARG A 108 -5.41 -4.79 9.88
N MET A 109 -6.59 -4.17 9.92
CA MET A 109 -6.76 -2.81 10.45
C MET A 109 -6.53 -2.74 11.96
N ALA A 110 -6.99 -3.73 12.72
CA ALA A 110 -6.68 -3.83 14.15
C ALA A 110 -5.17 -3.97 14.40
N GLU A 111 -4.47 -4.78 13.58
CA GLU A 111 -3.02 -4.89 13.65
C GLU A 111 -2.31 -3.58 13.31
N TYR A 112 -2.76 -2.87 12.27
CA TYR A 112 -2.26 -1.54 11.93
C TYR A 112 -2.35 -0.59 13.13
N ARG A 113 -3.55 -0.47 13.73
CA ARG A 113 -3.75 0.39 14.91
C ARG A 113 -2.89 0.00 16.11
N ALA A 114 -2.72 -1.30 16.34
CA ALA A 114 -2.00 -1.78 17.52
C ALA A 114 -0.47 -1.65 17.38
N LYS A 115 0.06 -1.76 16.16
CA LYS A 115 1.51 -1.92 15.92
C LYS A 115 2.10 -0.79 15.08
N THR A 116 1.39 -0.38 14.03
CA THR A 116 1.89 0.55 12.99
C THR A 116 1.47 2.00 13.24
N ALA A 117 0.23 2.28 13.64
CA ALA A 117 -0.17 3.64 14.02
C ALA A 117 0.72 4.24 15.14
N PRO A 118 1.16 3.48 16.17
CA PRO A 118 2.03 4.00 17.22
C PRO A 118 3.43 4.42 16.77
N ILE A 119 3.88 4.04 15.56
CA ILE A 119 5.18 4.51 15.03
C ILE A 119 5.06 5.80 14.23
N LEU A 120 3.87 6.23 13.83
CA LEU A 120 3.68 7.50 13.11
C LEU A 120 4.23 8.71 13.86
N PRO A 121 4.02 8.87 15.20
CA PRO A 121 4.58 10.00 15.93
C PRO A 121 6.10 10.14 15.82
N ILE A 122 6.83 9.03 15.64
CA ILE A 122 8.28 9.05 15.42
C ILE A 122 8.63 9.76 14.11
N TYR A 123 7.84 9.54 13.06
CA TYR A 123 8.04 10.15 11.75
C TYR A 123 7.41 11.54 11.64
N GLU A 124 6.30 11.80 12.34
CA GLU A 124 5.71 13.14 12.45
C GLU A 124 6.69 14.11 13.11
N ALA A 125 7.37 13.68 14.18
CA ALA A 125 8.40 14.48 14.83
C ALA A 125 9.59 14.82 13.91
N ARG A 126 9.80 14.05 12.82
CA ARG A 126 10.81 14.31 11.79
C ARG A 126 10.29 15.21 10.65
N GLY A 127 8.99 15.48 10.61
CA GLY A 127 8.36 16.28 9.55
C GLY A 127 8.27 15.59 8.19
N ILE A 128 8.36 14.25 8.15
CA ILE A 128 8.37 13.48 6.90
C ILE A 128 7.06 12.73 6.63
N VAL A 129 6.04 12.91 7.48
CA VAL A 129 4.74 12.25 7.31
C VAL A 129 3.83 13.11 6.43
N HIS A 130 3.31 12.49 5.38
CA HIS A 130 2.31 13.07 4.49
C HIS A 130 1.05 12.22 4.55
N ARG A 131 -0.08 12.85 4.78
CA ARG A 131 -1.39 12.19 4.79
C ARG A 131 -2.10 12.50 3.49
N ILE A 132 -2.58 11.45 2.82
CA ILE A 132 -3.38 11.58 1.61
C ILE A 132 -4.67 10.79 1.75
N ASP A 133 -5.72 11.29 1.10
CA ASP A 133 -7.02 10.61 1.08
C ASP A 133 -6.92 9.33 0.24
N GLY A 134 -6.82 8.17 0.90
CA GLY A 134 -6.77 6.86 0.26
C GLY A 134 -8.14 6.40 -0.28
N MET A 135 -9.21 7.15 -0.03
CA MET A 135 -10.55 6.88 -0.56
C MET A 135 -10.82 7.56 -1.89
N ALA A 136 -9.96 8.50 -2.32
CA ALA A 136 -10.07 9.16 -3.61
C ALA A 136 -9.89 8.19 -4.80
N ASP A 137 -10.15 8.68 -6.02
CA ASP A 137 -9.88 7.91 -7.22
C ASP A 137 -8.37 7.69 -7.42
N ILE A 138 -8.02 6.68 -8.21
CA ILE A 138 -6.63 6.25 -8.34
C ILE A 138 -5.74 7.36 -8.92
N ASP A 139 -6.27 8.18 -9.84
CA ASP A 139 -5.53 9.24 -10.49
C ASP A 139 -5.23 10.39 -9.53
N ALA A 140 -6.19 10.76 -8.67
CA ALA A 140 -6.00 11.76 -7.62
C ALA A 140 -5.00 11.28 -6.55
N VAL A 141 -5.09 10.02 -6.13
CA VAL A 141 -4.12 9.44 -5.18
C VAL A 141 -2.72 9.41 -5.79
N SER A 142 -2.58 8.98 -7.05
CA SER A 142 -1.32 8.98 -7.77
C SER A 142 -0.73 10.38 -7.89
N GLY A 143 -1.53 11.37 -8.29
CA GLY A 143 -1.08 12.77 -8.39
C GLY A 143 -0.62 13.33 -7.05
N ALA A 144 -1.35 13.05 -5.96
CA ALA A 144 -0.95 13.50 -4.62
C ALA A 144 0.40 12.90 -4.17
N ILE A 145 0.67 11.63 -4.51
CA ILE A 145 1.96 10.99 -4.23
C ILE A 145 3.07 11.63 -5.07
N GLU A 146 2.83 11.87 -6.36
CA GLU A 146 3.80 12.52 -7.25
C GLU A 146 4.18 13.92 -6.76
N ASP A 147 3.19 14.71 -6.32
CA ASP A 147 3.41 16.04 -5.76
C ASP A 147 4.28 16.01 -4.50
N ILE A 148 4.12 14.99 -3.64
CA ILE A 148 4.96 14.80 -2.45
C ILE A 148 6.40 14.47 -2.85
N LEU A 149 6.59 13.61 -3.85
CA LEU A 149 7.92 13.15 -4.29
C LEU A 149 8.67 14.20 -5.13
N ALA A 150 7.98 15.17 -5.71
CA ALA A 150 8.56 16.24 -6.52
C ALA A 150 9.08 17.43 -5.70
N GLY A 151 8.67 17.56 -4.43
CA GLY A 151 9.08 18.62 -3.49
C GLY A 151 10.42 18.35 -2.82
#